data_AF-A0A947H9U2-F1
#
_entry.id   AF-A0A947H9U2-F1
#
_cell.length_a   1.000
_cell.length_b   1.000
_cell.length_c   1.000
_cell.angle_alpha   90.00
_cell.angle_beta   90.00
_cell.angle_gamma   90.00
#
_symmetry.space_group_name_H-M   'P 1'
#
loop_
_entity.id
_entity.type
_entity.pdbx_description
1 polymer ?
#
loop_
_entity_poly.entity_id
_entity_poly.type
_entity_poly.pdbx_seq_one_letter_code
_entity_poly.pdbx_strand_id
1 'polypeptide(L)'
;MKFWASLISFSLVWGSTLPAFSQLGTPFSMDSFKPFLARRYNTLLGFQGRPVSLEDPHLYLYGSEGQAAQLVASVEFGLNGKTIESALLKLHQPYDKLGYRETQELNWFLVIATRSQVTPKHVKQAFAKRKACHGSEFRLDTGPAQYLTVYSDYQSTYIRVSQRGALKAPLLSRCP
;
A
#
# COMPACT_ATOMS: atom_id res chain seq x y z
N MET A 1 15.20 57.93 7.46
CA MET A 1 14.78 56.67 6.80
C MET A 1 14.54 55.62 7.88
N LYS A 2 13.31 55.13 8.06
CA LYS A 2 12.96 54.14 9.09
C LYS A 2 12.94 52.75 8.44
N PHE A 3 13.88 51.87 8.81
CA PHE A 3 13.88 50.48 8.38
C PHE A 3 12.87 49.69 9.21
N TRP A 4 11.86 49.12 8.56
CA TRP A 4 11.00 48.09 9.14
C TRP A 4 11.66 46.74 8.89
N ALA A 5 12.22 46.15 9.95
CA ALA A 5 12.64 44.76 9.93
C ALA A 5 11.39 43.88 10.03
N SER A 6 10.94 43.34 8.89
CA SER A 6 9.92 42.29 8.86
C SER A 6 10.57 40.98 9.35
N LEU A 7 10.24 40.59 10.57
CA LEU A 7 10.50 39.25 11.08
C LEU A 7 9.51 38.30 10.40
N ILE A 8 9.98 37.60 9.36
CA ILE A 8 9.25 36.48 8.77
C ILE A 8 9.43 35.30 9.72
N SER A 9 8.42 35.06 10.55
CA SER A 9 8.29 33.82 11.32
C SER A 9 7.98 32.68 10.37
N PHE A 10 9.00 31.92 9.97
CA PHE A 10 8.80 30.62 9.35
C PHE A 10 8.20 29.68 10.39
N SER A 11 6.91 29.38 10.25
CA SER A 11 6.27 28.26 10.92
C SER A 11 6.94 26.97 10.41
N LEU A 12 7.81 26.40 11.24
CA LEU A 12 8.22 25.01 11.13
C LEU A 12 6.95 24.16 11.20
N VAL A 13 6.44 23.75 10.03
CA VAL A 13 5.41 22.73 9.94
C VAL A 13 6.01 21.48 10.56
N TRP A 14 5.61 21.21 11.80
CA TRP A 14 5.79 19.91 12.44
C TRP A 14 5.20 18.88 11.47
N GLY A 15 6.07 18.17 10.76
CA GLY A 15 5.69 16.95 10.08
C GLY A 15 5.08 16.07 11.15
N SER A 16 3.77 15.89 11.10
CA SER A 16 3.03 15.09 12.04
C SER A 16 3.60 13.68 12.00
N THR A 17 4.46 13.38 12.97
CA THR A 17 4.99 12.04 13.28
C THR A 17 3.90 11.16 13.89
N LEU A 18 2.64 11.33 13.45
CA LEU A 18 1.60 10.38 13.77
C LEU A 18 2.04 9.06 13.14
N PRO A 19 2.21 7.99 13.94
CA PRO A 19 2.49 6.69 13.38
C PRO A 19 1.34 6.33 12.44
N ALA A 20 1.66 6.08 11.17
CA ALA A 20 0.67 5.62 10.21
C ALA A 20 0.07 4.31 10.74
N PHE A 21 -1.22 4.34 11.09
CA PHE A 21 -1.90 3.28 11.85
C PHE A 21 -1.93 1.92 11.13
N SER A 22 -1.68 1.91 9.82
CA SER A 22 -1.67 0.70 8.97
C SER A 22 -0.30 0.37 8.39
N GLN A 23 0.76 0.93 8.95
CA GLN A 23 2.11 0.69 8.51
C GLN A 23 2.61 -0.69 8.94
N LEU A 24 3.54 -1.24 8.17
CA LEU A 24 4.33 -2.38 8.63
C LEU A 24 5.00 -2.13 9.98
N GLY A 25 4.89 -3.09 10.88
CA GLY A 25 5.43 -3.07 12.24
C GLY A 25 4.48 -2.53 13.30
N THR A 26 3.30 -2.05 12.94
CA THR A 26 2.29 -1.63 13.91
C THR A 26 1.37 -2.80 14.31
N PRO A 27 0.73 -2.72 15.48
CA PRO A 27 -0.32 -3.67 15.84
C PRO A 27 -1.47 -3.62 14.84
N PHE A 28 -2.03 -4.79 14.53
CA PHE A 28 -3.25 -4.96 13.75
C PHE A 28 -4.45 -4.69 14.65
N SER A 29 -5.14 -3.58 14.40
CA SER A 29 -6.32 -3.16 15.16
C SER A 29 -7.30 -2.40 14.27
N MET A 30 -8.43 -1.96 14.84
CA MET A 30 -9.40 -1.12 14.11
C MET A 30 -8.77 0.19 13.61
N ASP A 31 -7.76 0.72 14.31
CA ASP A 31 -7.03 1.90 13.86
C ASP A 31 -6.29 1.65 12.54
N SER A 32 -5.83 0.42 12.31
CA SER A 32 -5.22 0.01 11.04
C SER A 32 -6.20 0.04 9.86
N PHE A 33 -7.51 -0.01 10.10
CA PHE A 33 -8.51 0.09 9.03
C PHE A 33 -8.88 1.55 8.74
N LYS A 34 -8.82 2.44 9.74
CA LYS A 34 -9.31 3.82 9.63
C LYS A 34 -8.82 4.56 8.38
N PRO A 35 -7.54 4.54 7.98
CA PRO A 35 -7.09 5.23 6.78
C PRO A 35 -7.74 4.70 5.49
N PHE A 36 -7.95 3.38 5.41
CA PHE A 36 -8.60 2.74 4.27
C PHE A 36 -10.10 3.04 4.22
N LEU A 37 -10.78 2.95 5.36
CA LEU A 37 -12.20 3.31 5.48
C LEU A 37 -12.43 4.79 5.08
N ALA A 38 -11.58 5.70 5.53
CA ALA A 38 -11.62 7.11 5.14
C ALA A 38 -11.40 7.34 3.64
N ARG A 39 -10.67 6.43 2.98
CA ARG A 39 -10.46 6.40 1.53
C ARG A 39 -11.54 5.60 0.78
N ARG A 40 -12.64 5.23 1.44
CA ARG A 40 -13.78 4.47 0.87
C ARG A 40 -13.46 3.02 0.51
N TYR A 41 -12.38 2.45 1.05
CA TYR A 41 -12.32 0.99 1.12
C TYR A 41 -13.36 0.52 2.13
N ASN A 42 -13.93 -0.65 1.91
CA ASN A 42 -14.87 -1.23 2.85
C ASN A 42 -14.61 -2.74 3.00
N THR A 43 -14.99 -3.29 4.14
CA THR A 43 -15.03 -4.75 4.32
C THR A 43 -16.30 -5.31 3.69
N LEU A 44 -16.38 -6.63 3.52
CA LEU A 44 -17.62 -7.27 3.06
C LEU A 44 -18.77 -6.97 4.03
N LEU A 45 -18.50 -7.03 5.33
CA LEU A 45 -19.48 -6.66 6.37
C LEU A 45 -19.94 -5.20 6.23
N GLY A 46 -19.00 -4.27 6.03
CA GLY A 46 -19.34 -2.86 5.86
C GLY A 46 -20.14 -2.58 4.58
N PHE A 47 -19.93 -3.33 3.51
CA PHE A 47 -20.81 -3.28 2.32
C PHE A 47 -22.22 -3.80 2.59
N GLN A 48 -22.36 -4.78 3.48
CA GLN A 48 -23.65 -5.31 3.92
C GLN A 48 -24.34 -4.43 4.98
N GLY A 49 -23.81 -3.23 5.26
CA GLY A 49 -24.34 -2.32 6.27
C GLY A 49 -24.09 -2.78 7.72
N ARG A 50 -23.21 -3.76 7.91
CA ARG A 50 -22.85 -4.28 9.24
C ARG A 50 -21.64 -3.52 9.79
N PRO A 51 -21.45 -3.50 11.12
CA PRO A 51 -20.24 -2.94 11.72
C PRO A 51 -18.98 -3.59 11.16
N VAL A 52 -17.98 -2.77 10.88
CA VAL A 52 -16.66 -3.23 10.45
C VAL A 52 -16.02 -4.04 11.60
N SER A 53 -15.47 -5.21 11.28
CA SER A 53 -14.86 -6.13 12.23
C SER A 53 -13.48 -6.57 11.75
N LEU A 54 -12.59 -6.85 12.70
CA LEU A 54 -11.27 -7.44 12.41
C LEU A 54 -11.36 -8.89 11.91
N GLU A 55 -12.51 -9.53 12.09
CA GLU A 55 -12.81 -10.88 11.59
C GLU A 55 -12.99 -10.92 10.06
N ASP A 56 -13.16 -9.76 9.42
CA ASP A 56 -13.25 -9.60 7.97
C ASP A 56 -12.13 -8.65 7.47
N PRO A 57 -10.88 -9.14 7.37
CA PRO A 57 -9.71 -8.27 7.21
C PRO A 57 -9.45 -7.82 5.77
N HIS A 58 -10.31 -8.21 4.83
CA HIS A 58 -10.15 -7.86 3.42
C HIS A 58 -10.86 -6.53 3.15
N LEU A 59 -10.13 -5.60 2.56
CA LEU A 59 -10.64 -4.27 2.25
C LEU A 59 -10.75 -4.11 0.74
N TYR A 60 -11.89 -3.61 0.26
CA TYR A 60 -12.21 -3.49 -1.16
C TYR A 60 -12.59 -2.06 -1.50
N LEU A 61 -12.04 -1.54 -2.61
CA LEU A 61 -12.37 -0.24 -3.17
C LEU A 61 -13.13 -0.43 -4.49
N TYR A 62 -14.35 0.07 -4.53
CA TYR A 62 -15.21 -0.01 -5.71
C TYR A 62 -15.26 1.32 -6.48
N GLY A 63 -15.52 1.19 -7.79
CA GLY A 63 -15.82 2.25 -8.72
C GLY A 63 -16.97 3.14 -8.24
N SER A 64 -16.95 4.44 -8.59
CA SER A 64 -18.04 5.36 -8.21
C SER A 64 -19.06 5.57 -9.33
N GLU A 65 -19.07 4.72 -10.37
CA GLU A 65 -19.90 4.93 -11.56
C GLU A 65 -20.67 3.67 -11.97
N GLY A 66 -22.00 3.80 -12.06
CA GLY A 66 -22.89 2.87 -12.77
C GLY A 66 -23.38 1.62 -12.01
N GLN A 67 -24.33 0.91 -12.64
CA GLN A 67 -25.05 -0.25 -12.07
C GLN A 67 -24.20 -1.50 -11.85
N ALA A 68 -22.91 -1.47 -12.18
CA ALA A 68 -21.95 -2.51 -11.84
C ALA A 68 -20.72 -1.85 -11.21
N ALA A 69 -20.68 -1.79 -9.88
CA ALA A 69 -19.54 -1.27 -9.15
C ALA A 69 -18.29 -2.09 -9.50
N GLN A 70 -17.40 -1.53 -10.33
CA GLN A 70 -16.17 -2.20 -10.72
C GLN A 70 -15.21 -2.23 -9.53
N LEU A 71 -14.66 -3.40 -9.19
CA LEU A 71 -13.63 -3.50 -8.16
C LEU A 71 -12.33 -2.88 -8.70
N VAL A 72 -11.83 -1.86 -8.03
CA VAL A 72 -10.62 -1.10 -8.43
C VAL A 72 -9.40 -1.67 -7.72
N ALA A 73 -9.50 -1.83 -6.40
CA ALA A 73 -8.41 -2.30 -5.57
C ALA A 73 -8.90 -3.16 -4.41
N SER A 74 -8.04 -4.05 -3.93
CA SER A 74 -8.21 -4.71 -2.64
C SER A 74 -6.91 -4.71 -1.83
N VAL A 75 -7.04 -4.75 -0.50
CA VAL A 75 -5.93 -4.75 0.43
C VAL A 75 -6.03 -5.91 1.40
N GLU A 76 -4.90 -6.58 1.61
CA GLU A 76 -4.75 -7.69 2.55
C GLU A 76 -3.56 -7.46 3.47
N PHE A 77 -3.69 -7.86 4.73
CA PHE A 77 -2.64 -7.76 5.74
C PHE A 77 -2.11 -9.16 6.09
N GLY A 78 -0.79 -9.31 6.08
CA GLY A 78 -0.12 -10.48 6.62
C GLY A 78 0.38 -10.19 8.02
N LEU A 79 0.00 -11.06 8.96
CA LEU A 79 0.23 -10.87 10.38
C LEU A 79 1.24 -11.87 10.92
N ASN A 80 2.03 -11.44 11.90
CA ASN A 80 2.75 -12.30 12.83
C ASN A 80 2.31 -11.96 14.25
N GLY A 81 1.61 -12.90 14.89
CA GLY A 81 0.82 -12.59 16.08
C GLY A 81 -0.17 -11.47 15.79
N LYS A 82 -0.05 -10.36 16.53
CA LYS A 82 -0.90 -9.16 16.37
C LYS A 82 -0.21 -8.04 15.60
N THR A 83 0.93 -8.26 14.98
CA THR A 83 1.69 -7.23 14.26
C THR A 83 1.54 -7.38 12.76
N ILE A 84 1.39 -6.26 12.05
CA ILE A 84 1.36 -6.22 10.58
C ILE A 84 2.79 -6.38 10.06
N GLU A 85 3.10 -7.53 9.47
CA GLU A 85 4.42 -7.77 8.86
C GLU A 85 4.41 -7.58 7.35
N SER A 86 3.25 -7.68 6.72
CA SER A 86 3.11 -7.40 5.29
C SER A 86 1.77 -6.75 4.96
N ALA A 87 1.76 -5.95 3.90
CA ALA A 87 0.55 -5.43 3.30
C ALA A 87 0.61 -5.70 1.79
N LEU A 88 -0.48 -6.19 1.23
CA LEU A 88 -0.64 -6.46 -0.19
C LEU A 88 -1.71 -5.53 -0.75
N LEU A 89 -1.37 -4.79 -1.80
CA LEU A 89 -2.32 -4.12 -2.66
C LEU A 89 -2.51 -4.95 -3.92
N LYS A 90 -3.77 -5.26 -4.25
CA LYS A 90 -4.17 -5.79 -5.54
C LYS A 90 -4.90 -4.70 -6.31
N LEU A 91 -4.45 -4.40 -7.53
CA LEU A 91 -5.14 -3.56 -8.50
C LEU A 91 -5.72 -4.46 -9.58
N HIS A 92 -7.00 -4.28 -9.91
CA HIS A 92 -7.72 -5.12 -10.88
C HIS A 92 -7.47 -4.70 -12.34
N GLN A 93 -6.23 -4.32 -12.62
CA GLN A 93 -5.69 -4.04 -13.95
C GLN A 93 -4.22 -4.44 -14.00
N PRO A 94 -3.70 -4.86 -15.17
CA PRO A 94 -2.29 -5.17 -15.32
C PRO A 94 -1.42 -3.89 -15.25
N TYR A 95 -0.16 -4.03 -14.85
CA TYR A 95 0.68 -2.90 -14.43
C TYR A 95 0.91 -1.87 -15.54
N ASP A 96 1.00 -2.36 -16.78
CA ASP A 96 1.19 -1.56 -17.99
C ASP A 96 -0.09 -0.83 -18.46
N LYS A 97 -1.25 -1.19 -17.90
CA LYS A 97 -2.54 -0.57 -18.23
C LYS A 97 -3.14 0.24 -17.08
N LEU A 98 -2.45 0.39 -15.95
CA LEU A 98 -2.97 1.15 -14.81
C LEU A 98 -3.38 2.56 -15.25
N GLY A 99 -4.63 2.90 -15.00
CA GLY A 99 -5.16 4.23 -15.22
C GLY A 99 -4.73 5.23 -14.15
N TYR A 100 -5.27 6.44 -14.25
CA TYR A 100 -5.02 7.51 -13.27
C TYR A 100 -5.42 7.08 -11.86
N ARG A 101 -6.59 6.45 -11.72
CA ARG A 101 -7.14 6.05 -10.43
C ARG A 101 -6.30 4.96 -9.76
N GLU A 102 -5.97 3.90 -10.47
CA GLU A 102 -5.14 2.80 -9.97
C GLU A 102 -3.75 3.30 -9.58
N THR A 103 -3.20 4.25 -10.36
CA THR A 103 -1.92 4.90 -10.04
C THR A 103 -2.00 5.72 -8.75
N GLN A 104 -3.11 6.44 -8.51
CA GLN A 104 -3.32 7.15 -7.24
C GLN A 104 -3.41 6.17 -6.06
N GLU A 105 -4.10 5.05 -6.22
CA GLU A 105 -4.22 4.02 -5.18
C GLU A 105 -2.87 3.38 -4.86
N LEU A 106 -2.07 3.05 -5.89
CA LEU A 106 -0.70 2.59 -5.71
C LEU A 106 0.11 3.59 -4.87
N ASN A 107 0.12 4.86 -5.27
CA ASN A 107 0.93 5.88 -4.60
C ASN A 107 0.50 6.07 -3.14
N TRP A 108 -0.82 6.16 -2.90
CA TRP A 108 -1.36 6.32 -1.56
C TRP A 108 -1.07 5.10 -0.67
N PHE A 109 -1.25 3.88 -1.20
CA PHE A 109 -0.94 2.65 -0.47
C PHE A 109 0.52 2.61 -0.01
N LEU A 110 1.47 2.99 -0.87
CA LEU A 110 2.89 3.02 -0.50
C LEU A 110 3.18 3.99 0.64
N VAL A 111 2.51 5.15 0.67
CA VAL A 111 2.62 6.12 1.78
C VAL A 111 2.12 5.49 3.08
N ILE A 112 0.94 4.88 3.06
CA ILE A 112 0.31 4.30 4.25
C ILE A 112 1.07 3.09 4.78
N ALA A 113 1.42 2.14 3.90
CA ALA A 113 2.05 0.89 4.30
C ALA A 113 3.51 1.09 4.75
N THR A 114 4.24 2.05 4.15
CA THR A 114 5.71 2.12 4.27
C THR A 114 6.24 3.42 4.85
N ARG A 115 5.39 4.42 5.15
CA ARG A 115 5.80 5.81 5.41
C ARG A 115 6.70 6.35 4.29
N SER A 116 6.35 6.05 3.05
CA SER A 116 7.07 6.49 1.85
C SER A 116 8.51 5.96 1.72
N GLN A 117 8.92 4.95 2.51
CA GLN A 117 10.20 4.27 2.32
C GLN A 117 10.25 3.53 0.98
N VAL A 118 9.11 2.97 0.56
CA VAL A 118 8.94 2.44 -0.79
C VAL A 118 8.23 3.48 -1.65
N THR A 119 8.78 3.75 -2.83
CA THR A 119 8.30 4.79 -3.75
C THR A 119 7.84 4.18 -5.06
N PRO A 120 7.07 4.91 -5.90
CA PRO A 120 6.67 4.43 -7.22
C PRO A 120 7.87 4.07 -8.12
N LYS A 121 9.03 4.71 -7.91
CA LYS A 121 10.29 4.38 -8.60
C LYS A 121 10.75 2.96 -8.27
N HIS A 122 10.67 2.54 -7.00
CA HIS A 122 11.00 1.19 -6.57
C HIS A 122 10.07 0.15 -7.23
N VAL A 123 8.77 0.45 -7.31
CA VAL A 123 7.78 -0.41 -8.00
C VAL A 123 8.09 -0.55 -9.48
N LYS A 124 8.36 0.56 -10.18
CA LYS A 124 8.74 0.54 -11.59
C LYS A 124 10.00 -0.28 -11.83
N GLN A 125 11.02 -0.12 -10.99
CA GLN A 125 12.26 -0.91 -11.06
C GLN A 125 12.00 -2.40 -10.84
N ALA A 126 11.14 -2.74 -9.86
CA ALA A 126 10.79 -4.12 -9.57
C ALA A 126 10.08 -4.78 -10.76
N PHE A 127 9.12 -4.11 -11.39
CA PHE A 127 8.43 -4.63 -12.59
C PHE A 127 9.34 -4.74 -13.82
N ALA A 128 10.26 -3.78 -14.02
CA ALA A 128 11.25 -3.84 -15.10
C ALA A 128 12.15 -5.08 -14.96
N LYS A 129 12.65 -5.35 -13.74
CA LYS A 129 13.45 -6.54 -13.44
C LYS A 129 12.63 -7.83 -13.56
N ARG A 130 11.37 -7.83 -13.07
CA ARG A 130 10.45 -8.97 -13.23
C ARG A 130 10.29 -9.41 -14.69
N LYS A 131 10.12 -8.44 -15.60
CA LYS A 131 10.00 -8.70 -17.04
C LYS A 131 11.26 -9.36 -17.60
N ALA A 132 12.44 -8.95 -17.13
CA ALA A 132 13.70 -9.61 -17.47
C ALA A 132 13.81 -11.04 -16.90
N CYS A 133 13.12 -11.32 -15.78
CA CYS A 133 13.10 -12.63 -15.12
C CYS A 133 11.95 -13.56 -15.57
N HIS A 134 11.44 -13.42 -16.80
CA HIS A 134 10.37 -14.26 -17.36
C HIS A 134 9.07 -14.37 -16.55
N GLY A 135 8.70 -13.32 -15.80
CA GLY A 135 7.35 -13.19 -15.23
C GLY A 135 7.15 -13.79 -13.83
N SER A 136 8.17 -14.45 -13.27
CA SER A 136 8.20 -14.86 -11.87
C SER A 136 8.02 -13.68 -10.91
N GLU A 137 7.51 -13.93 -9.71
CA GLU A 137 7.42 -12.92 -8.65
C GLU A 137 8.81 -12.30 -8.37
N PHE A 138 8.93 -10.98 -8.41
CA PHE A 138 10.22 -10.29 -8.24
C PHE A 138 10.28 -9.51 -6.93
N ARG A 139 11.38 -9.68 -6.19
CA ARG A 139 11.65 -8.99 -4.92
C ARG A 139 12.75 -7.94 -5.05
N LEU A 140 12.46 -6.72 -4.62
CA LEU A 140 13.40 -5.62 -4.49
C LEU A 140 13.66 -5.31 -3.00
N ASP A 141 14.92 -5.30 -2.58
CA ASP A 141 15.31 -4.77 -1.28
C ASP A 141 15.21 -3.24 -1.33
N THR A 142 14.38 -2.65 -0.45
CA THR A 142 14.13 -1.21 -0.41
C THR A 142 14.75 -0.56 0.83
N GLY A 143 15.52 -1.30 1.61
CA GLY A 143 16.20 -0.81 2.81
C GLY A 143 16.34 -1.88 3.89
N PRO A 144 16.99 -1.56 5.02
CA PRO A 144 17.36 -2.57 6.03
C PRO A 144 16.16 -3.29 6.65
N ALA A 145 14.96 -2.70 6.62
CA ALA A 145 13.78 -3.23 7.31
C ALA A 145 12.69 -3.80 6.39
N GLN A 146 12.72 -3.54 5.07
CA GLN A 146 11.59 -3.85 4.19
C GLN A 146 12.01 -4.46 2.85
N TYR A 147 11.13 -5.26 2.27
CA TYR A 147 11.23 -5.69 0.89
C TYR A 147 9.91 -5.45 0.16
N LEU A 148 10.04 -5.18 -1.13
CA LEU A 148 8.95 -5.02 -2.08
C LEU A 148 8.88 -6.25 -2.95
N THR A 149 7.71 -6.82 -3.10
CA THR A 149 7.45 -7.90 -4.04
C THR A 149 6.37 -7.50 -5.03
N VAL A 150 6.61 -7.78 -6.31
CA VAL A 150 5.69 -7.42 -7.38
C VAL A 150 5.36 -8.59 -8.29
N TYR A 151 4.10 -8.67 -8.67
CA TYR A 151 3.58 -9.60 -9.66
C TYR A 151 2.47 -8.91 -10.46
N SER A 152 2.34 -9.23 -11.74
CA SER A 152 1.22 -8.79 -12.57
C SER A 152 0.92 -9.83 -13.63
N ASP A 153 -0.35 -10.19 -13.75
CA ASP A 153 -0.85 -11.07 -14.81
C ASP A 153 -1.64 -10.23 -15.83
N TYR A 154 -2.48 -10.87 -16.65
CA TYR A 154 -3.26 -10.20 -17.69
C TYR A 154 -4.47 -9.42 -17.14
N GLN A 155 -4.86 -9.63 -15.88
CA GLN A 155 -6.02 -9.04 -15.22
C GLN A 155 -5.67 -8.13 -14.05
N SER A 156 -4.50 -8.31 -13.44
CA SER A 156 -4.23 -7.74 -12.12
C SER A 156 -2.76 -7.43 -11.89
N THR A 157 -2.54 -6.51 -10.95
CA THR A 157 -1.24 -6.12 -10.43
C THR A 157 -1.25 -6.30 -8.92
N TYR A 158 -0.21 -6.95 -8.41
CA TYR A 158 -0.02 -7.27 -7.01
C TYR A 158 1.27 -6.59 -6.53
N ILE A 159 1.12 -5.76 -5.51
CA ILE A 159 2.22 -5.04 -4.86
C ILE A 159 2.20 -5.42 -3.39
N ARG A 160 3.17 -6.21 -2.96
CA ARG A 160 3.35 -6.58 -1.54
C ARG A 160 4.53 -5.82 -0.97
N VAL A 161 4.34 -5.16 0.16
CA VAL A 161 5.44 -4.64 0.98
C VAL A 161 5.47 -5.48 2.25
N SER A 162 6.66 -5.81 2.74
CA SER A 162 6.81 -6.67 3.91
C SER A 162 8.07 -6.36 4.69
N GLN A 163 8.03 -6.63 6.00
CA GLN A 163 9.19 -6.52 6.87
C GLN A 163 10.18 -7.65 6.58
N ARG A 164 11.47 -7.35 6.68
CA ARG A 164 12.53 -8.36 6.56
C ARG A 164 12.35 -9.44 7.64
N GLY A 165 12.31 -10.70 7.21
CA GLY A 165 12.06 -11.85 8.11
C GLY A 165 10.59 -12.27 8.22
N ALA A 166 9.65 -11.60 7.53
CA ALA A 166 8.25 -11.98 7.57
C ALA A 166 8.02 -13.41 7.06
N LEU A 167 7.26 -14.20 7.82
CA LEU A 167 7.06 -15.65 7.61
C LEU A 167 6.39 -16.01 6.28
N LYS A 168 5.57 -15.11 5.74
CA LYS A 168 4.84 -15.29 4.46
C LYS A 168 5.51 -14.60 3.27
N ALA A 169 6.78 -14.23 3.42
CA ALA A 169 7.61 -13.86 2.27
C ALA A 169 7.72 -15.07 1.33
N PRO A 170 7.36 -14.97 0.05
CA PRO A 170 7.74 -15.99 -0.90
C PRO A 170 9.27 -16.17 -0.89
N LEU A 171 9.72 -17.44 -0.96
CA LEU A 171 11.14 -17.79 -0.94
C LEU A 171 11.86 -17.16 -2.14
N LEU A 172 13.07 -16.67 -1.90
CA LEU A 172 13.92 -16.00 -2.88
C LEU A 172 14.14 -16.90 -4.11
N SER A 173 13.42 -16.68 -5.20
CA SER A 173 14.00 -17.02 -6.50
C SER A 173 14.95 -15.88 -6.85
N ARG A 174 16.26 -16.16 -6.76
CA ARG A 174 17.23 -15.32 -7.45
C ARG A 174 17.00 -15.57 -8.93
N CYS A 175 16.67 -14.51 -9.68
CA CYS A 175 16.80 -14.62 -11.14
C CYS A 175 18.24 -15.06 -11.43
N PRO A 176 18.46 -16.04 -12.32
CA PRO A 176 19.80 -16.44 -12.72
C PRO A 176 20.60 -15.25 -13.29
#